data_AF-A0A4S1M6Y2-F1
#
_entry.id   AF-A0A4S1M6Y2-F1
#
_cell.length_a   1.000
_cell.length_b   1.000
_cell.length_c   1.000
_cell.angle_alpha   90.00
_cell.angle_beta   90.00
_cell.angle_gamma   90.00
#
_symmetry.space_group_name_H-M   'P 1'
#
loop_
_entity.id
_entity.type
_entity.pdbx_description
1 polymer ?
#
loop_
_entity_poly.entity_id
_entity_poly.type
_entity_poly.pdbx_seq_one_letter_code
_entity_poly.pdbx_strand_id
1 'polypeptide(L)'
;MRTLPFKKTGTITVNQKRLDDFWAEHPLQKPANVMVLDIQGAELMALEGATHTLKDIDAIVTEVSCTELYKGCALIEDLDAFLLNQGFRRVNTIVNMFSWGDALYVRKQFLTQKPRAS
;
A
#
# COMPACT_ATOMS: atom_id res chain seq x y z
N MET A 1 -0.60 -30.05 5.33
CA MET A 1 0.54 -29.23 4.88
C MET A 1 1.20 -28.65 6.13
N ARG A 2 2.43 -29.06 6.46
CA ARG A 2 3.14 -28.59 7.67
C ARG A 2 3.74 -27.22 7.37
N THR A 3 3.17 -26.16 7.92
CA THR A 3 3.86 -24.87 8.04
C THR A 3 5.09 -25.10 8.92
N LEU A 4 6.29 -24.87 8.38
CA LEU A 4 7.47 -24.71 9.22
C LEU A 4 7.22 -23.45 10.05
N PRO A 5 7.18 -23.53 11.39
CA PRO A 5 6.92 -22.34 12.19
C PRO A 5 8.07 -21.35 11.98
N PHE A 6 7.75 -20.14 11.51
CA PHE A 6 8.68 -19.04 11.56
C PHE A 6 9.14 -18.88 13.00
N LYS A 7 10.42 -19.18 13.26
CA LYS A 7 11.02 -19.03 14.58
C LYS A 7 11.69 -17.66 14.63
N LYS A 8 11.16 -16.75 15.44
CA LYS A 8 11.83 -15.48 15.76
C LYS A 8 13.22 -15.79 16.34
N THR A 9 14.28 -15.34 15.67
CA THR A 9 15.68 -15.55 16.09
C THR A 9 16.27 -14.37 16.84
N GLY A 10 15.64 -13.20 16.77
CA GLY A 10 16.08 -11.99 17.45
C GLY A 10 15.21 -10.78 17.11
N THR A 11 15.64 -9.61 17.57
CA THR A 11 15.08 -8.30 17.18
C THR A 11 16.25 -7.34 17.03
N ILE A 12 16.20 -6.53 15.98
CA ILE A 12 17.10 -5.40 15.80
C ILE A 12 16.26 -4.12 15.82
N THR A 13 16.83 -3.04 16.32
CA THR A 13 16.25 -1.71 16.20
C THR A 13 16.78 -1.07 14.93
N VAL A 14 15.87 -0.54 14.12
CA VAL A 14 16.21 0.21 12.91
C VAL A 14 15.61 1.61 13.00
N ASN A 15 16.29 2.58 12.41
CA ASN A 15 15.74 3.92 12.28
C ASN A 15 14.62 3.91 11.24
N GLN A 16 13.53 4.61 11.54
CA GLN A 16 12.38 4.76 10.66
C GLN A 16 12.15 6.24 10.41
N LYS A 17 11.66 6.58 9.23
CA LYS A 17 11.34 7.95 8.82
C LYS A 17 10.08 7.91 7.97
N ARG A 18 9.22 8.93 8.07
CA ARG A 18 8.03 9.04 7.23
C ARG A 18 8.46 9.22 5.78
N LEU A 19 7.68 8.68 4.86
CA LEU A 19 8.00 8.76 3.44
C LEU A 19 8.03 10.22 2.95
N ASP A 20 7.11 11.05 3.46
CA ASP A 20 7.09 12.50 3.20
C ASP A 20 8.41 13.19 3.63
N ASP A 21 8.94 12.87 4.81
CA ASP A 21 10.17 13.47 5.32
C ASP A 21 11.39 13.02 4.50
N PHE A 22 11.41 11.75 4.07
CA PHE A 22 12.46 11.21 3.22
C PHE A 22 12.50 11.92 1.86
N TRP A 23 11.35 12.09 1.20
CA TRP A 23 11.30 12.75 -0.11
C TRP A 23 11.50 14.26 -0.06
N ALA A 24 11.22 14.91 1.08
CA ALA A 24 11.57 16.32 1.28
C ALA A 24 13.10 16.54 1.27
N GLU A 25 13.86 15.60 1.84
CA GLU A 25 15.34 15.65 1.88
C GLU A 25 15.97 15.12 0.59
N HIS A 26 15.28 14.22 -0.10
CA HIS A 26 15.78 13.50 -1.27
C HIS A 26 14.80 13.59 -2.45
N PRO A 27 14.51 14.78 -2.99
CA PRO A 27 13.49 14.94 -4.01
C PRO A 27 13.76 14.05 -5.23
N LEU A 28 12.69 13.49 -5.78
CA LEU A 28 12.77 12.65 -6.96
C LEU A 28 13.39 13.43 -8.14
N GLN A 29 14.35 12.82 -8.82
CA GLN A 29 14.99 13.42 -10.00
C GLN A 29 14.05 13.45 -11.22
N LYS A 30 13.01 12.61 -11.23
CA LYS A 30 12.00 12.51 -12.27
C LYS A 30 10.63 12.35 -11.63
N PRO A 31 9.56 12.90 -12.23
CA PRO A 31 8.20 12.67 -11.74
C PRO A 31 7.89 11.17 -11.70
N ALA A 32 7.29 10.72 -10.61
CA ALA A 32 6.77 9.37 -10.44
C ALA A 32 5.34 9.44 -9.95
N ASN A 33 4.44 8.67 -10.56
CA ASN A 33 3.02 8.65 -10.22
C ASN A 33 2.51 7.24 -9.90
N VAL A 34 3.41 6.26 -9.73
CA VAL A 34 3.05 4.91 -9.31
C VAL A 34 3.85 4.57 -8.06
N MET A 35 3.14 4.15 -7.01
CA MET A 35 3.72 3.64 -5.78
C MET A 35 3.55 2.13 -5.72
N VAL A 36 4.61 1.40 -5.40
CA VAL A 36 4.58 -0.06 -5.20
C VAL A 36 5.07 -0.34 -3.78
N LEU A 37 4.27 -1.06 -3.00
CA LEU A 37 4.55 -1.40 -1.60
C LEU A 37 4.52 -2.91 -1.43
N ASP A 38 5.62 -3.47 -0.94
CA ASP A 38 5.75 -4.88 -0.55
C ASP A 38 6.50 -4.89 0.78
N ILE A 39 5.77 -4.61 1.85
CA ILE A 39 6.31 -4.43 3.21
C ILE A 39 5.57 -5.28 4.25
N GLN A 40 4.84 -6.30 3.77
CA GLN A 40 4.28 -7.44 4.51
C GLN A 40 3.67 -7.07 5.87
N GLY A 41 2.71 -6.15 5.89
CA GLY A 41 1.90 -5.78 7.05
C GLY A 41 2.13 -4.37 7.60
N ALA A 42 3.06 -3.61 7.02
CA ALA A 42 3.34 -2.21 7.38
C ALA A 42 2.78 -1.19 6.36
N GLU A 43 1.93 -1.64 5.43
CA GLU A 43 1.43 -0.84 4.29
C GLU A 43 0.71 0.42 4.77
N LEU A 44 -0.24 0.27 5.69
CA LEU A 44 -1.02 1.39 6.21
C LEU A 44 -0.13 2.42 6.91
N MET A 45 0.84 1.96 7.71
CA MET A 45 1.78 2.84 8.41
C MET A 45 2.64 3.65 7.42
N ALA A 46 3.12 3.02 6.36
CA ALA A 46 3.87 3.70 5.31
C ALA A 46 3.01 4.73 4.58
N LEU A 47 1.75 4.38 4.26
CA LEU A 47 0.79 5.25 3.57
C LEU A 47 0.38 6.46 4.43
N GLU A 48 0.18 6.30 5.74
CA GLU A 48 -0.03 7.40 6.68
C GLU A 48 1.19 8.33 6.79
N GLY A 49 2.39 7.77 6.61
CA GLY A 49 3.65 8.52 6.47
C GLY A 49 3.83 9.25 5.13
N ALA A 50 2.94 9.04 4.17
CA ALA A 50 3.11 9.46 2.77
C ALA A 50 2.02 10.42 2.26
N THR A 51 1.21 11.03 3.12
CA THR A 51 0.04 11.82 2.71
C THR A 51 0.34 12.99 1.76
N HIS A 52 1.53 13.61 1.84
CA HIS A 52 1.93 14.62 0.86
C HIS A 52 2.37 13.96 -0.45
N THR A 53 3.20 12.93 -0.36
CA THR A 53 3.67 12.13 -1.50
C THR A 53 2.49 11.59 -2.31
N LEU A 54 1.44 11.11 -1.65
CA LEU A 54 0.23 10.56 -2.27
C LEU A 54 -0.53 11.56 -3.14
N LYS A 55 -0.24 12.87 -3.08
CA LYS A 55 -0.85 13.87 -3.97
C LYS A 55 -0.35 13.76 -5.41
N ASP A 56 0.85 13.23 -5.60
CA ASP A 56 1.48 13.08 -6.92
C ASP A 56 1.33 11.67 -7.50
N ILE A 57 0.71 10.75 -6.75
CA ILE A 57 0.55 9.33 -7.13
C ILE A 57 -0.79 9.08 -7.79
N ASP A 58 -0.83 8.44 -8.95
CA ASP A 58 -2.06 8.07 -9.66
C ASP A 58 -2.50 6.63 -9.39
N ALA A 59 -1.54 5.74 -9.10
CA ALA A 59 -1.80 4.33 -8.82
C ALA A 59 -0.92 3.78 -7.71
N ILE A 60 -1.47 2.87 -6.91
CA ILE A 60 -0.78 2.16 -5.83
C ILE A 60 -0.97 0.66 -6.06
N VAL A 61 0.13 -0.08 -6.10
CA VAL A 61 0.13 -1.54 -5.99
C VAL A 61 0.65 -1.88 -4.61
N THR A 62 -0.12 -2.64 -3.85
CA THR A 62 0.27 -2.98 -2.47
C THR A 62 -0.19 -4.38 -2.12
N GLU A 63 0.60 -5.03 -1.27
CA GLU A 63 0.15 -6.24 -0.62
C GLU A 63 -1.05 -5.94 0.29
N VAL A 64 -1.96 -6.90 0.41
CA VAL A 64 -3.17 -6.85 1.22
C VAL A 64 -3.40 -8.17 1.93
N SER A 65 -3.92 -8.09 3.15
CA SER A 65 -4.33 -9.25 3.93
C SER A 65 -5.82 -9.19 4.25
N CYS A 66 -6.53 -10.31 4.07
CA CYS A 66 -7.94 -10.46 4.45
C CYS A 66 -8.11 -10.95 5.90
N THR A 67 -7.00 -11.35 6.54
CA THR A 67 -6.95 -11.81 7.94
C THR A 67 -5.66 -11.30 8.58
N GLU A 68 -5.62 -11.20 9.91
CA GLU A 68 -4.42 -10.76 10.65
C GLU A 68 -3.29 -11.82 10.54
N LEU A 69 -2.40 -11.66 9.56
CA LEU A 69 -1.24 -12.54 9.37
C LEU A 69 -0.06 -12.14 10.26
N TYR A 70 0.05 -10.84 10.55
CA TYR A 70 1.00 -10.26 11.50
C TYR A 70 0.23 -9.52 12.57
N LYS A 71 0.72 -9.60 13.81
CA LYS A 71 0.06 -8.93 14.93
C LYS A 71 -0.05 -7.43 14.67
N GLY A 72 -1.28 -6.92 14.62
CA GLY A 72 -1.59 -5.52 14.39
C GLY A 72 -1.40 -5.04 12.95
N CYS A 73 -1.26 -5.93 11.97
CA CYS A 73 -1.25 -5.51 10.57
C CYS A 73 -2.62 -4.98 10.13
N ALA A 74 -2.59 -4.05 9.19
CA ALA A 74 -3.80 -3.57 8.55
C ALA A 74 -4.44 -4.69 7.71
N LEU A 75 -5.77 -4.74 7.75
CA LEU A 75 -6.55 -5.55 6.82
C LEU A 75 -6.83 -4.74 5.55
N ILE A 76 -7.27 -5.43 4.50
CA ILE A 76 -7.63 -4.80 3.23
C ILE A 76 -8.71 -3.73 3.41
N GLU A 77 -9.62 -3.88 4.37
CA GLU A 77 -10.65 -2.89 4.70
C GLU A 77 -10.07 -1.61 5.31
N ASP A 78 -9.00 -1.72 6.11
CA ASP A 78 -8.32 -0.57 6.69
C ASP A 78 -7.60 0.25 5.60
N LEU A 79 -6.96 -0.45 4.66
CA LEU A 79 -6.35 0.17 3.48
C LEU A 79 -7.41 0.82 2.58
N ASP A 80 -8.52 0.14 2.32
CA ASP A 80 -9.65 0.68 1.56
C ASP A 80 -10.17 1.97 2.20
N ALA A 81 -10.38 1.98 3.52
CA ALA A 81 -10.89 3.14 4.26
C ALA A 81 -9.91 4.34 4.19
N PHE A 82 -8.63 4.10 4.44
CA PHE A 82 -7.61 5.14 4.37
C PHE A 82 -7.46 5.69 2.95
N LEU A 83 -7.26 4.82 1.96
CA LEU A 83 -7.02 5.22 0.57
C LEU A 83 -8.25 5.86 -0.08
N LEU A 84 -9.45 5.48 0.35
CA LEU A 84 -10.69 6.16 -0.06
C LEU A 84 -10.67 7.63 0.34
N ASN A 85 -10.20 7.96 1.55
CA ASN A 85 -10.07 9.33 2.05
C ASN A 85 -8.96 10.10 1.32
N GLN A 86 -7.93 9.41 0.83
CA GLN A 86 -6.87 9.99 -0.01
C GLN A 86 -7.27 10.12 -1.49
N GLY A 87 -8.50 9.76 -1.87
CA GLY A 87 -9.01 9.93 -3.24
C GLY A 87 -8.74 8.76 -4.19
N PHE A 88 -8.38 7.59 -3.66
CA PHE A 88 -8.20 6.36 -4.43
C PHE A 88 -9.41 5.43 -4.31
N ARG A 89 -9.45 4.42 -5.17
CA ARG A 89 -10.37 3.29 -5.11
C ARG A 89 -9.61 2.02 -5.52
N ARG A 90 -9.86 0.92 -4.82
CA ARG A 90 -9.41 -0.40 -5.25
C ARG A 90 -10.13 -0.81 -6.53
N VAL A 91 -9.40 -1.24 -7.54
CA VAL A 91 -9.92 -1.64 -8.86
C VAL A 91 -9.64 -3.09 -9.21
N ASN A 92 -8.64 -3.69 -8.56
CA ASN A 92 -8.34 -5.10 -8.71
C ASN A 92 -7.76 -5.67 -7.41
N THR A 93 -7.97 -6.95 -7.19
CA THR A 93 -7.42 -7.69 -6.04
C THR A 93 -7.25 -9.15 -6.42
N ILE A 94 -6.08 -9.69 -6.13
CA ILE A 94 -5.75 -11.10 -6.32
C ILE A 94 -5.33 -11.63 -4.96
N VAL A 95 -6.14 -12.49 -4.35
CA VAL A 95 -5.88 -13.11 -3.05
C VAL A 95 -5.66 -14.61 -3.26
N ASN A 96 -4.68 -15.18 -2.57
CA ASN A 96 -4.39 -16.60 -2.61
C ASN A 96 -5.20 -17.38 -1.53
N MET A 97 -5.03 -18.71 -1.49
CA MET A 97 -5.73 -19.57 -0.53
C MET A 97 -5.34 -19.35 0.95
N PHE A 98 -4.33 -18.52 1.22
CA PHE A 98 -3.83 -18.17 2.54
C PHE A 98 -4.28 -16.79 3.02
N SER A 99 -5.27 -16.17 2.35
CA SER A 99 -5.91 -14.91 2.76
C SER A 99 -5.01 -13.67 2.66
N TRP A 100 -4.02 -13.67 1.77
CA TRP A 100 -3.26 -12.48 1.38
C TRP A 100 -2.98 -12.45 -0.13
N GLY A 101 -2.53 -11.31 -0.63
CA GLY A 101 -2.11 -11.14 -2.02
C GLY A 101 -1.96 -9.66 -2.36
N ASP A 102 -2.28 -9.28 -3.59
CA ASP A 102 -2.02 -7.93 -4.10
C ASP A 102 -3.32 -7.20 -4.43
N ALA A 103 -3.32 -5.88 -4.22
CA ALA A 103 -4.36 -4.98 -4.69
C ALA A 103 -3.80 -3.82 -5.51
N LEU A 104 -4.57 -3.43 -6.52
CA LEU A 104 -4.36 -2.21 -7.29
C LEU A 104 -5.39 -1.17 -6.88
N TYR A 105 -4.91 -0.01 -6.45
CA TYR A 105 -5.69 1.19 -6.19
C TYR A 105 -5.39 2.25 -7.24
N VAL A 106 -6.41 2.92 -7.73
CA VAL A 106 -6.30 3.98 -8.75
C VAL A 106 -7.03 5.24 -8.27
N ARG A 107 -6.46 6.40 -8.57
CA ARG A 107 -7.07 7.70 -8.27
C ARG A 107 -8.45 7.81 -8.93
N LYS A 108 -9.47 8.20 -8.15
CA LYS A 108 -10.89 8.22 -8.56
C LYS A 108 -11.15 8.91 -9.89
N GLN A 109 -10.40 9.98 -10.20
CA GLN A 109 -10.57 10.76 -11.43
C GLN A 109 -10.36 9.96 -12.73
N PHE A 110 -9.59 8.86 -12.68
CA PHE A 110 -9.38 7.98 -13.83
C PHE A 110 -10.48 6.94 -14.01
N LEU A 111 -11.35 6.76 -13.01
CA LEU A 111 -12.44 5.78 -13.04
C LEU A 111 -13.76 6.36 -13.57
N THR A 112 -13.85 7.69 -13.64
CA THR A 112 -15.08 8.40 -14.05
C THR A 112 -15.11 8.80 -15.52
N GLN A 113 -14.11 8.43 -16.33
CA GLN A 113 -14.12 8.76 -17.75
C GLN A 113 -15.09 7.85 -18.52
N LYS A 114 -16.12 8.45 -19.14
CA LYS A 114 -16.87 7.80 -20.22
C LYS A 114 -15.89 7.39 -21.33
N PRO A 115 -16.11 6.26 -22.04
CA PRO A 115 -15.31 5.94 -23.20
C PRO A 115 -15.29 7.14 -24.14
N ARG A 116 -14.10 7.59 -24.58
CA ARG A 116 -14.03 8.50 -25.74
C ARG A 116 -14.68 7.74 -26.89
N ALA A 117 -15.80 8.25 -27.39
CA ALA A 117 -16.35 7.79 -28.65
C ALA A 117 -15.27 8.00 -29.72
N SER A 118 -14.80 6.88 -30.28
CA SER A 118 -14.05 6.79 -31.53
C SER A 118 -14.99 7.00 -32.71
#